data_AF-A0AAV8SGP8-F1
#
_entry.id   AF-A0AAV8SGP8-F1
#
_cell.length_a   1.000
_cell.length_b   1.000
_cell.length_c   1.000
_cell.angle_alpha   90.00
_cell.angle_beta   90.00
_cell.angle_gamma   90.00
#
_symmetry.space_group_name_H-M   'P 1'
#
loop_
_entity.id
_entity.type
_entity.pdbx_description
1 polymer ?
#
loop_
_entity_poly.entity_id
_entity_poly.type
_entity_poly.pdbx_seq_one_letter_code
_entity_poly.pdbx_strand_id
1 'polypeptide(L)'
;MESCSFLSSSVFLKPPLIPISITSIGSNWRSKKCKPDLLQVSALSYRNFIHFALTETRRHMGLVPSPLQEKYSSLTSRDGRTELQMLSFQAPKIRHLRTLSVENESMQVLDFAVFARPEFDVPIFCANFFTATNMNIVVLDLNPLHNVIEQGDYKEKYYRSLMPLGVKYAELFPWGGKLTSESLKFFSPIVIWTKYTSTIEKHDTLYSAFVEYYKAWLELIDQAEETDASQIMCNQEAQHKYLTWRAEKDPGHGILKRLIGDTLAKDLVRNFLFNGIDELGSKGFLDYFPQYRCDDGTVNEKRSIIGRSFDNRPWDESGEFIGNGKNLLH
;
A
#
# COMPACT_ATOMS: atom_id res chain seq x y z
N MET A 1 -64.34 -24.91 -26.36
CA MET A 1 -65.24 -24.72 -27.51
C MET A 1 -65.90 -23.37 -27.35
N GLU A 2 -65.60 -22.46 -28.29
CA GLU A 2 -66.40 -21.31 -28.79
C GLU A 2 -67.00 -20.29 -27.79
N SER A 3 -67.24 -19.02 -28.09
CA SER A 3 -66.74 -18.01 -29.03
C SER A 3 -67.50 -16.72 -28.67
N CYS A 4 -66.83 -15.57 -28.78
CA CYS A 4 -67.32 -14.23 -29.14
C CYS A 4 -68.60 -13.57 -28.54
N SER A 5 -68.35 -12.46 -27.84
CA SER A 5 -68.88 -11.08 -28.00
C SER A 5 -70.39 -10.78 -28.07
N PHE A 6 -70.85 -9.83 -27.23
CA PHE A 6 -71.75 -8.72 -27.66
C PHE A 6 -71.61 -7.48 -26.74
N LEU A 7 -71.66 -6.30 -27.37
CA LEU A 7 -71.71 -4.95 -26.79
C LEU A 7 -73.12 -4.60 -26.28
N SER A 8 -73.21 -3.76 -25.23
CA SER A 8 -74.34 -2.85 -25.04
C SER A 8 -73.93 -1.64 -24.21
N SER A 9 -74.36 -0.46 -24.67
CA SER A 9 -74.09 0.88 -24.16
C SER A 9 -75.36 1.50 -23.57
N SER A 10 -75.20 2.36 -22.56
CA SER A 10 -76.19 3.38 -22.15
C SER A 10 -75.48 4.40 -21.24
N VAL A 11 -75.02 5.54 -21.78
CA VAL A 11 -75.65 6.88 -21.73
C VAL A 11 -75.86 7.41 -20.31
N PHE A 12 -75.14 8.48 -19.93
CA PHE A 12 -75.72 9.61 -19.20
C PHE A 12 -74.95 10.92 -19.49
N LEU A 13 -75.73 11.99 -19.61
CA LEU A 13 -75.40 13.33 -20.09
C LEU A 13 -74.64 14.21 -19.07
N LYS A 14 -73.86 15.16 -19.60
CA LYS A 14 -73.10 16.22 -18.88
C LYS A 14 -73.97 17.32 -18.25
N PRO A 15 -73.47 17.97 -17.19
CA PRO A 15 -73.65 19.41 -16.95
C PRO A 15 -72.32 20.21 -17.02
N PRO A 16 -72.35 21.57 -17.00
CA PRO A 16 -71.46 22.43 -17.79
C PRO A 16 -70.19 22.93 -17.08
N LEU A 17 -69.27 23.43 -17.93
CA LEU A 17 -67.96 23.99 -17.66
C LEU A 17 -68.00 25.42 -17.08
N ILE A 18 -67.13 25.70 -16.11
CA ILE A 18 -66.62 27.04 -15.77
C ILE A 18 -65.09 26.94 -15.76
N PRO A 19 -64.34 27.88 -16.37
CA PRO A 19 -62.92 27.67 -16.69
C PRO A 19 -62.01 28.08 -15.52
N ILE A 20 -61.01 27.23 -15.23
CA ILE A 20 -59.83 27.64 -14.46
C ILE A 20 -58.61 27.30 -15.30
N SER A 21 -57.88 28.36 -15.67
CA SER A 21 -56.64 28.33 -16.43
C SER A 21 -55.57 27.50 -15.71
N ILE A 22 -55.10 26.44 -16.36
CA ILE A 22 -53.90 25.70 -15.94
C ILE A 22 -52.82 25.97 -16.99
N THR A 23 -51.83 26.76 -16.60
CA THR A 23 -50.59 26.99 -17.33
C THR A 23 -49.79 25.68 -17.40
N SER A 24 -49.37 25.30 -18.60
CA SER A 24 -48.53 24.12 -18.81
C SER A 24 -47.13 24.34 -18.26
N ILE A 25 -46.73 23.57 -17.26
CA ILE A 25 -45.31 23.43 -16.89
C ILE A 25 -44.81 22.16 -17.56
N GLY A 26 -44.05 22.35 -18.64
CA GLY A 26 -43.33 21.28 -19.31
C GLY A 26 -42.31 20.64 -18.36
N SER A 27 -42.45 19.34 -18.13
CA SER A 27 -41.51 18.53 -17.37
C SER A 27 -40.22 18.29 -18.16
N ASN A 28 -39.26 19.20 -18.02
CA ASN A 28 -37.87 18.98 -18.43
C ASN A 28 -37.16 18.11 -17.39
N TRP A 29 -37.23 16.78 -17.54
CA TRP A 29 -36.34 15.86 -16.83
C TRP A 29 -34.92 15.97 -17.40
N ARG A 30 -34.16 16.96 -16.93
CA ARG A 30 -32.70 16.93 -17.02
C ARG A 30 -32.20 16.06 -15.88
N SER A 31 -31.70 14.86 -16.19
CA SER A 31 -30.92 14.08 -15.23
C SER A 31 -29.72 14.92 -14.81
N LYS A 32 -29.76 15.48 -13.58
CA LYS A 32 -28.55 16.00 -12.94
C LYS A 32 -27.64 14.79 -12.73
N LYS A 33 -26.62 14.63 -13.57
CA LYS A 33 -25.44 13.85 -13.21
C LYS A 33 -24.85 14.53 -11.97
N CYS A 34 -25.08 13.96 -10.79
CA CYS A 34 -24.29 14.31 -9.61
C CYS A 34 -22.83 14.05 -10.00
N LYS A 35 -22.04 15.11 -10.09
CA LYS A 35 -20.58 14.96 -10.09
C LYS A 35 -20.23 14.31 -8.75
N PRO A 36 -19.36 13.29 -8.71
CA PRO A 36 -18.86 12.81 -7.43
C PRO A 36 -18.20 14.00 -6.74
N ASP A 37 -18.63 14.29 -5.52
CA ASP A 37 -18.08 15.37 -4.72
C ASP A 37 -16.60 15.04 -4.49
N LEU A 38 -15.72 15.89 -5.00
CA LEU A 38 -14.29 15.64 -4.95
C LEU A 38 -13.82 15.90 -3.51
N LEU A 39 -13.41 14.83 -2.81
CA LEU A 39 -12.96 14.95 -1.44
C LEU A 39 -11.70 15.81 -1.31
N GLN A 40 -11.74 16.75 -0.37
CA GLN A 40 -10.57 17.49 0.05
C GLN A 40 -9.61 16.55 0.78
N VAL A 41 -8.32 16.59 0.44
CA VAL A 41 -7.30 15.69 1.00
C VAL A 41 -7.23 15.79 2.52
N SER A 42 -7.42 16.98 3.08
CA SER A 42 -7.45 17.23 4.53
C SER A 42 -8.61 16.56 5.28
N ALA A 43 -9.61 16.01 4.58
CA ALA A 43 -10.72 15.30 5.21
C ALA A 43 -10.40 13.83 5.52
N LEU A 44 -9.36 13.28 4.91
CA LEU A 44 -8.85 11.93 5.19
C LEU A 44 -7.71 12.05 6.21
N SER A 45 -7.35 11.00 6.95
CA SER A 45 -6.15 11.03 7.78
C SER A 45 -5.61 9.64 8.06
N TYR A 46 -4.30 9.47 7.84
CA TYR A 46 -3.62 8.22 8.16
C TYR A 46 -3.26 8.06 9.65
N ARG A 47 -3.54 9.06 10.50
CA ARG A 47 -3.25 8.99 11.93
C ARG A 47 -3.96 7.83 12.63
N ASN A 48 -5.17 7.50 12.21
CA ASN A 48 -5.94 6.37 12.76
C ASN A 48 -5.29 5.01 12.45
N PHE A 49 -4.60 4.89 11.32
CA PHE A 49 -3.86 3.68 10.93
C PHE A 49 -2.68 3.46 11.87
N ILE A 50 -1.88 4.52 12.08
CA ILE A 50 -0.75 4.53 13.00
C ILE A 50 -1.21 4.21 14.43
N HIS A 51 -2.24 4.91 14.91
CA HIS A 51 -2.75 4.73 16.27
C HIS A 51 -3.23 3.29 16.51
N PHE A 52 -3.97 2.71 15.56
CA PHE A 52 -4.40 1.32 15.61
C PHE A 52 -3.20 0.38 15.70
N ALA A 53 -2.25 0.47 14.76
CA ALA A 53 -1.11 -0.43 14.71
C ALA A 53 -0.26 -0.37 15.99
N LEU A 54 0.03 0.83 16.51
CA LEU A 54 0.78 0.99 17.76
C LEU A 54 0.01 0.45 18.97
N THR A 55 -1.32 0.61 19.00
CA THR A 55 -2.17 0.10 20.07
C THR A 55 -2.19 -1.43 20.08
N GLU A 56 -2.43 -2.06 18.93
CA GLU A 56 -2.42 -3.52 18.84
C GLU A 56 -1.03 -4.09 19.14
N THR A 57 0.04 -3.49 18.60
CA THR A 57 1.41 -3.97 18.88
C THR A 57 1.71 -3.98 20.38
N ARG A 58 1.30 -2.94 21.11
CA ARG A 58 1.48 -2.87 22.58
C ARG A 58 0.73 -3.95 23.35
N ARG A 59 -0.38 -4.47 22.80
CA ARG A 59 -1.13 -5.56 23.42
C ARG A 59 -0.44 -6.91 23.23
N HIS A 60 0.20 -7.10 22.08
CA HIS A 60 0.91 -8.33 21.74
C HIS A 60 2.31 -8.38 22.36
N MET A 61 3.02 -7.24 22.40
CA MET A 61 4.40 -7.17 22.87
C MET A 61 4.77 -5.80 23.46
N GLY A 62 5.75 -5.79 24.36
CA GLY A 62 6.25 -4.59 25.02
C GLY A 62 6.98 -3.65 24.06
N LEU A 63 6.24 -2.77 23.39
CA LEU A 63 6.77 -1.77 22.47
C LEU A 63 7.44 -0.62 23.24
N VAL A 64 8.72 -0.37 22.96
CA VAL A 64 9.50 0.72 23.57
C VAL A 64 10.02 1.67 22.49
N PRO A 65 10.20 2.97 22.78
CA PRO A 65 10.83 3.89 21.83
C PRO A 65 12.21 3.39 21.39
N SER A 66 12.49 3.51 20.09
CA SER A 66 13.82 3.25 19.54
C SER A 66 14.76 4.41 19.86
N PRO A 67 16.09 4.20 19.97
CA PRO A 67 17.06 5.31 20.04
C PRO A 67 16.93 6.31 18.88
N LEU A 68 16.43 5.85 17.71
CA LEU A 68 16.17 6.73 16.57
C LEU A 68 15.11 7.80 16.85
N GLN A 69 14.19 7.57 17.79
CA GLN A 69 13.12 8.52 18.12
C GLN A 69 13.65 9.87 18.63
N GLU A 70 14.83 9.88 19.26
CA GLU A 70 15.49 11.11 19.75
C GLU A 70 15.99 11.98 18.60
N LYS A 71 16.48 11.36 17.52
CA LYS A 71 16.98 12.05 16.32
C LYS A 71 15.87 12.35 15.31
N TYR A 72 14.88 11.46 15.21
CA TYR A 72 13.82 11.49 14.21
C TYR A 72 12.44 11.53 14.87
N SER A 73 11.89 12.73 15.00
CA SER A 73 10.57 12.98 15.60
C SER A 73 9.68 13.83 14.69
N SER A 74 10.11 15.06 14.39
CA SER A 74 9.41 15.97 13.50
C SER A 74 10.39 16.75 12.64
N LEU A 75 10.04 16.97 11.37
CA LEU A 75 10.77 17.84 10.45
C LEU A 75 9.78 18.76 9.74
N THR A 76 10.11 20.03 9.64
CA THR A 76 9.33 20.99 8.84
C THR A 76 9.89 21.06 7.43
N SER A 77 9.02 21.11 6.43
CA SER A 77 9.40 21.34 5.03
C SER A 77 10.10 22.69 4.85
N ARG A 78 10.86 22.83 3.76
CA ARG A 78 11.62 24.03 3.41
C ARG A 78 10.76 25.30 3.28
N ASP A 79 9.49 25.14 2.88
CA ASP A 79 8.54 26.24 2.77
C ASP A 79 7.80 26.56 4.08
N GLY A 80 8.03 25.79 5.14
CA GLY A 80 7.39 25.95 6.44
C GLY A 80 5.95 25.47 6.53
N ARG A 81 5.40 24.84 5.47
CA ARG A 81 3.95 24.56 5.35
C ARG A 81 3.55 23.11 5.61
N THR A 82 4.51 22.20 5.64
CA THR A 82 4.25 20.76 5.81
C THR A 82 5.10 20.24 6.95
N GLU A 83 4.46 19.55 7.89
CA GLU A 83 5.16 18.80 8.92
C GLU A 83 5.29 17.33 8.49
N LEU A 84 6.50 16.79 8.64
CA LEU A 84 6.80 15.38 8.51
C LEU A 84 6.94 14.84 9.94
N GLN A 85 6.06 13.92 10.32
CA GLN A 85 6.07 13.29 11.64
C GLN A 85 6.64 11.87 11.54
N MET A 86 7.52 11.54 12.46
CA MET A 86 8.26 10.29 12.51
C MET A 86 8.10 9.64 13.88
N LEU A 87 7.73 8.37 13.87
CA LEU A 87 7.73 7.54 15.08
C LEU A 87 8.59 6.31 14.86
N SER A 88 9.35 5.91 15.88
CA SER A 88 10.22 4.74 15.83
C SER A 88 10.24 4.00 17.16
N PHE A 89 10.04 2.69 17.07
CA PHE A 89 9.94 1.79 18.20
C PHE A 89 10.65 0.47 17.91
N GLN A 90 10.91 -0.27 18.98
CA GLN A 90 11.43 -1.63 18.97
C GLN A 90 10.68 -2.50 19.99
N ALA A 91 10.77 -3.82 19.85
CA ALA A 91 10.17 -4.79 20.77
C ALA A 91 11.04 -6.06 20.82
N PRO A 92 10.73 -7.06 21.66
CA PRO A 92 11.53 -8.28 21.75
C PRO A 92 11.77 -8.97 20.40
N LYS A 93 10.74 -9.14 19.56
CA LYS A 93 10.87 -9.73 18.22
C LYS A 93 10.97 -8.72 17.06
N ILE A 94 10.79 -7.42 17.36
CA ILE A 94 10.81 -6.34 16.36
C ILE A 94 12.11 -5.57 16.48
N ARG A 95 12.92 -5.61 15.40
CA ARG A 95 14.12 -4.78 15.28
C ARG A 95 13.73 -3.31 15.14
N HIS A 96 12.79 -3.00 14.26
CA HIS A 96 12.40 -1.63 13.97
C HIS A 96 10.95 -1.55 13.45
N LEU A 97 10.08 -0.91 14.23
CA LEU A 97 8.77 -0.43 13.77
C LEU A 97 8.89 1.08 13.55
N ARG A 98 8.60 1.56 12.35
CA ARG A 98 8.70 2.99 12.06
C ARG A 98 7.60 3.52 11.17
N THR A 99 7.24 4.77 11.42
CA THR A 99 6.25 5.50 10.65
C THR A 99 6.84 6.83 10.19
N LEU A 100 6.62 7.18 8.94
CA LEU A 100 6.72 8.55 8.44
C LEU A 100 5.34 8.96 7.92
N SER A 101 4.77 10.01 8.50
CA SER A 101 3.54 10.62 8.01
C SER A 101 3.79 12.05 7.56
N VAL A 102 3.24 12.39 6.40
CA VAL A 102 3.29 13.74 5.84
C VAL A 102 1.86 14.18 5.56
N GLU A 103 1.48 15.35 6.04
CA GLU A 103 0.12 15.86 5.86
C GLU A 103 0.17 17.36 5.53
N ASN A 104 -0.48 17.73 4.43
CA ASN A 104 -0.79 19.12 4.08
C ASN A 104 -2.10 19.19 3.27
N GLU A 105 -2.50 20.40 2.87
CA GLU A 105 -3.76 20.63 2.14
C GLU A 105 -3.87 19.86 0.80
N SER A 106 -2.74 19.49 0.20
CA SER A 106 -2.66 18.92 -1.14
C SER A 106 -2.31 17.42 -1.17
N MET A 107 -1.73 16.89 -0.08
CA MET A 107 -1.11 15.57 -0.07
C MET A 107 -1.12 14.96 1.34
N GLN A 108 -1.35 13.65 1.39
CA GLN A 108 -1.08 12.81 2.54
C GLN A 108 -0.18 11.64 2.17
N VAL A 109 0.78 11.33 3.04
CA VAL A 109 1.68 10.19 2.89
C VAL A 109 1.72 9.41 4.19
N LEU A 110 1.65 8.08 4.08
CA LEU A 110 2.00 7.14 5.14
C LEU A 110 3.08 6.20 4.59
N ASP A 111 4.23 6.17 5.23
CA ASP A 111 5.20 5.08 5.12
C ASP A 111 5.29 4.39 6.48
N PHE A 112 4.72 3.20 6.60
CA PHE A 112 4.70 2.40 7.81
C PHE A 112 5.29 1.03 7.49
N ALA A 113 6.23 0.57 8.31
CA ALA A 113 6.79 -0.76 8.17
C ALA A 113 7.28 -1.32 9.50
N VAL A 114 7.31 -2.64 9.56
CA VAL A 114 7.80 -3.38 10.71
C VAL A 114 8.82 -4.41 10.25
N PHE A 115 10.03 -4.28 10.77
CA PHE A 115 11.14 -5.18 10.54
C PHE A 115 11.33 -6.07 11.77
N ALA A 116 11.14 -7.38 11.59
CA ALA A 116 11.48 -8.36 12.61
C ALA A 116 13.00 -8.41 12.83
N ARG A 117 13.43 -8.91 13.99
CA ARG A 117 14.84 -9.26 14.19
C ARG A 117 15.22 -10.48 13.33
N PRO A 118 16.48 -10.63 12.90
CA PRO A 118 16.89 -11.72 12.00
C PRO A 118 16.65 -13.15 12.52
N GLU A 119 16.44 -13.32 13.84
CA GLU A 119 16.04 -14.57 14.46
C GLU A 119 14.64 -15.03 14.03
N PHE A 120 13.79 -14.11 13.56
CA PHE A 120 12.42 -14.41 13.13
C PHE A 120 12.28 -14.11 11.64
N ASP A 121 12.05 -15.15 10.84
CA ASP A 121 11.99 -15.05 9.37
C ASP A 121 10.63 -14.56 8.82
N VAL A 122 9.81 -13.90 9.64
CA VAL A 122 8.50 -13.42 9.21
C VAL A 122 8.59 -12.36 8.11
N PRO A 123 7.54 -12.21 7.28
CA PRO A 123 7.47 -11.13 6.30
C PRO A 123 7.64 -9.73 6.92
N ILE A 124 8.10 -8.77 6.11
CA ILE A 124 8.16 -7.36 6.47
C ILE A 124 6.78 -6.74 6.24
N PHE A 125 6.13 -6.26 7.30
CA PHE A 125 4.89 -5.50 7.12
C PHE A 125 5.22 -4.17 6.42
N CYS A 126 4.48 -3.82 5.36
CA CYS A 126 4.74 -2.63 4.56
C CYS A 126 3.43 -1.95 4.13
N ALA A 127 3.27 -0.69 4.50
CA ALA A 127 2.19 0.18 4.06
C ALA A 127 2.76 1.50 3.55
N ASN A 128 2.74 1.69 2.23
CA ASN A 128 3.17 2.91 1.54
C ASN A 128 1.98 3.52 0.82
N PHE A 129 1.35 4.51 1.44
CA PHE A 129 0.17 5.18 0.93
C PHE A 129 0.51 6.62 0.54
N PHE A 130 0.11 7.00 -0.66
CA PHE A 130 0.20 8.37 -1.15
C PHE A 130 -1.19 8.78 -1.61
N THR A 131 -1.71 9.86 -1.05
CA THR A 131 -2.96 10.50 -1.46
C THR A 131 -2.68 11.91 -1.93
N ALA A 132 -3.20 12.25 -3.08
CA ALA A 132 -3.34 13.61 -3.58
C ALA A 132 -4.79 13.85 -4.00
N THR A 133 -5.12 15.09 -4.39
CA THR A 133 -6.50 15.54 -4.66
C THR A 133 -7.35 14.56 -5.46
N ASN A 134 -6.79 13.95 -6.52
CA ASN A 134 -7.57 13.10 -7.43
C ASN A 134 -7.04 11.66 -7.53
N MET A 135 -6.04 11.29 -6.72
CA MET A 135 -5.31 10.04 -6.91
C MET A 135 -4.76 9.51 -5.60
N ASN A 136 -5.00 8.23 -5.37
CA ASN A 136 -4.35 7.42 -4.36
C ASN A 136 -3.39 6.46 -5.08
N ILE A 137 -2.20 6.29 -4.54
CA ILE A 137 -1.25 5.26 -4.94
C ILE A 137 -0.91 4.49 -3.66
N VAL A 138 -1.29 3.22 -3.62
CA VAL A 138 -1.24 2.41 -2.42
C VAL A 138 -0.46 1.13 -2.70
N VAL A 139 0.49 0.84 -1.82
CA VAL A 139 1.08 -0.47 -1.63
C VAL A 139 0.82 -0.88 -0.19
N LEU A 140 0.03 -1.94 0.03
CA LEU A 140 -0.10 -2.63 1.32
C LEU A 140 0.30 -4.08 1.12
N ASP A 141 1.25 -4.56 1.92
CA ASP A 141 1.76 -5.92 1.79
C ASP A 141 2.38 -6.45 3.08
N LEU A 142 2.49 -7.76 3.15
CA LEU A 142 3.45 -8.47 3.98
C LEU A 142 4.59 -8.87 3.04
N ASN A 143 5.54 -7.97 2.77
CA ASN A 143 6.61 -8.23 1.83
C ASN A 143 7.43 -9.45 2.28
N PRO A 144 7.62 -10.46 1.42
CA PRO A 144 8.34 -11.65 1.82
C PRO A 144 9.80 -11.33 2.11
N LEU A 145 10.34 -11.92 3.19
CA LEU A 145 11.77 -11.82 3.46
C LEU A 145 12.57 -12.56 2.38
N HIS A 146 12.07 -13.73 1.97
CA HIS A 146 12.68 -14.59 0.95
C HIS A 146 11.83 -14.66 -0.31
N ASN A 147 12.44 -14.67 -1.50
CA ASN A 147 11.74 -14.56 -2.78
C ASN A 147 10.74 -15.72 -3.01
N VAL A 148 9.44 -15.41 -2.90
CA VAL A 148 8.32 -16.37 -3.03
C VAL A 148 8.07 -16.90 -4.43
N ILE A 149 8.69 -16.32 -5.46
CA ILE A 149 8.63 -16.86 -6.84
C ILE A 149 9.60 -18.04 -6.98
N GLU A 150 10.73 -17.99 -6.26
CA GLU A 150 11.80 -19.00 -6.34
C GLU A 150 11.77 -19.97 -5.15
N GLN A 151 11.32 -19.53 -3.98
CA GLN A 151 11.33 -20.28 -2.72
C GLN A 151 9.91 -20.69 -2.33
N GLY A 152 9.46 -21.83 -2.88
CA GLY A 152 8.14 -22.38 -2.64
C GLY A 152 7.84 -22.66 -1.17
N ASP A 153 8.83 -23.16 -0.40
CA ASP A 153 8.63 -23.49 1.02
C ASP A 153 8.33 -22.26 1.88
N TYR A 154 9.02 -21.14 1.62
CA TYR A 154 8.75 -19.88 2.32
C TYR A 154 7.37 -19.30 1.94
N LYS A 155 7.02 -19.38 0.64
CA LYS A 155 5.69 -19.00 0.16
C LYS A 155 4.60 -19.80 0.87
N GLU A 156 4.76 -21.11 0.93
CA GLU A 156 3.80 -22.02 1.54
C GLU A 156 3.65 -21.77 3.05
N LYS A 157 4.77 -21.60 3.76
CA LYS A 157 4.80 -21.30 5.20
C LYS A 157 3.99 -20.06 5.56
N TYR A 158 4.13 -18.98 4.80
CA TYR A 158 3.61 -17.67 5.21
C TYR A 158 2.36 -17.19 4.47
N TYR A 159 2.13 -17.64 3.24
CA TYR A 159 1.08 -17.04 2.40
C TYR A 159 -0.09 -17.98 2.08
N ARG A 160 0.07 -19.30 2.25
CA ARG A 160 -1.01 -20.26 1.96
C ARG A 160 -2.29 -19.93 2.73
N SER A 161 -2.18 -19.67 4.04
CA SER A 161 -3.31 -19.31 4.90
C SER A 161 -3.82 -17.89 4.67
N LEU A 162 -3.03 -17.02 4.05
CA LEU A 162 -3.35 -15.63 3.80
C LEU A 162 -4.00 -15.38 2.43
N MET A 163 -4.03 -16.38 1.55
CA MET A 163 -4.65 -16.22 0.22
C MET A 163 -6.11 -15.73 0.26
N PRO A 164 -6.99 -16.22 1.16
CA PRO A 164 -8.35 -15.68 1.27
C PRO A 164 -8.39 -14.17 1.58
N LEU A 165 -7.46 -13.68 2.41
CA LEU A 165 -7.32 -12.25 2.71
C LEU A 165 -6.88 -11.46 1.46
N GLY A 166 -5.89 -11.99 0.73
CA GLY A 166 -5.41 -11.39 -0.52
C GLY A 166 -6.49 -11.32 -1.60
N VAL A 167 -7.26 -12.39 -1.80
CA VAL A 167 -8.37 -12.45 -2.77
C VAL A 167 -9.46 -11.44 -2.42
N LYS A 168 -9.91 -11.42 -1.15
CA LYS A 168 -10.91 -10.45 -0.67
C LYS A 168 -10.56 -9.01 -1.05
N TYR A 169 -9.32 -8.59 -0.83
CA TYR A 169 -8.93 -7.21 -1.10
C TYR A 169 -8.52 -6.96 -2.56
N ALA A 170 -8.15 -7.99 -3.32
CA ALA A 170 -7.97 -7.91 -4.77
C ALA A 170 -9.30 -7.68 -5.51
N GLU A 171 -10.43 -8.16 -4.97
CA GLU A 171 -11.77 -7.85 -5.50
C GLU A 171 -12.20 -6.40 -5.20
N LEU A 172 -11.79 -5.86 -4.05
CA LEU A 172 -12.17 -4.52 -3.59
C LEU A 172 -11.31 -3.40 -4.19
N PHE A 173 -10.05 -3.69 -4.52
CA PHE A 173 -9.11 -2.72 -5.09
C PHE A 173 -8.66 -3.13 -6.49
N PRO A 174 -8.85 -2.26 -7.50
CA PRO A 174 -8.35 -2.55 -8.85
C PRO A 174 -6.82 -2.60 -8.84
N TRP A 175 -6.24 -3.46 -9.68
CA TRP A 175 -4.80 -3.49 -9.87
C TRP A 175 -4.28 -2.14 -10.35
N GLY A 176 -3.17 -1.65 -9.77
CA GLY A 176 -2.62 -0.33 -10.05
C GLY A 176 -1.97 -0.15 -11.43
N GLY A 177 -2.07 -1.16 -12.30
CA GLY A 177 -1.45 -1.23 -13.63
C GLY A 177 0.06 -1.46 -13.56
N LYS A 178 0.80 -1.12 -14.63
CA LYS A 178 2.24 -1.40 -14.70
C LYS A 178 3.04 -0.90 -13.50
N LEU A 179 3.96 -1.72 -13.02
CA LEU A 179 4.94 -1.38 -11.98
C LEU A 179 6.36 -1.69 -12.44
N THR A 180 7.34 -1.16 -11.72
CA THR A 180 8.76 -1.54 -11.89
C THR A 180 8.90 -3.04 -11.75
N SER A 181 9.38 -3.73 -12.79
CA SER A 181 9.39 -5.20 -12.81
C SER A 181 10.23 -5.78 -11.67
N GLU A 182 11.36 -5.16 -11.35
CA GLU A 182 12.25 -5.55 -10.26
C GLU A 182 11.58 -5.46 -8.87
N SER A 183 10.55 -4.62 -8.70
CA SER A 183 9.80 -4.53 -7.43
C SER A 183 9.03 -5.80 -7.10
N LEU A 184 8.66 -6.62 -8.10
CA LEU A 184 7.98 -7.89 -7.85
C LEU A 184 8.82 -8.89 -7.07
N LYS A 185 10.16 -8.78 -7.11
CA LYS A 185 11.06 -9.62 -6.30
C LYS A 185 10.84 -9.44 -4.79
N PHE A 186 10.11 -8.39 -4.38
CA PHE A 186 9.84 -8.04 -2.99
C PHE A 186 8.34 -7.98 -2.65
N PHE A 187 7.46 -8.36 -3.57
CA PHE A 187 6.02 -8.36 -3.33
C PHE A 187 5.50 -9.78 -3.12
N SER A 188 4.54 -9.92 -2.22
CA SER A 188 3.88 -11.19 -1.94
C SER A 188 2.71 -11.46 -2.90
N PRO A 189 2.20 -12.71 -2.94
CA PRO A 189 0.98 -13.04 -3.66
C PRO A 189 -0.28 -12.33 -3.14
N ILE A 190 -0.23 -11.73 -1.94
CA ILE A 190 -1.35 -10.99 -1.34
C ILE A 190 -1.18 -9.47 -1.42
N VAL A 191 -0.18 -8.96 -2.14
CA VAL A 191 0.05 -7.51 -2.26
C VAL A 191 -1.18 -6.76 -2.78
N ILE A 192 -1.50 -5.63 -2.14
CA ILE A 192 -2.43 -4.63 -2.67
C ILE A 192 -1.60 -3.53 -3.30
N TRP A 193 -1.36 -3.64 -4.61
CA TRP A 193 -0.88 -2.54 -5.44
C TRP A 193 -2.06 -1.96 -6.21
N THR A 194 -2.46 -0.74 -5.85
CA THR A 194 -3.67 -0.12 -6.42
C THR A 194 -3.50 1.38 -6.64
N LYS A 195 -4.27 1.88 -7.60
CA LYS A 195 -4.47 3.31 -7.85
C LYS A 195 -5.95 3.59 -8.03
N TYR A 196 -6.47 4.62 -7.36
CA TYR A 196 -7.89 4.96 -7.44
C TYR A 196 -8.13 6.42 -7.05
N THR A 197 -9.28 6.97 -7.44
CA THR A 197 -9.71 8.32 -7.04
C THR A 197 -10.25 8.32 -5.63
N SER A 198 -9.93 9.38 -4.86
CA SER A 198 -10.28 9.49 -3.44
C SER A 198 -11.80 9.52 -3.22
N THR A 199 -12.28 8.62 -2.37
CA THR A 199 -13.64 8.58 -1.82
C THR A 199 -13.56 8.15 -0.35
N ILE A 200 -14.53 8.55 0.49
CA ILE A 200 -14.60 8.11 1.89
C ILE A 200 -14.68 6.59 1.96
N GLU A 201 -15.54 5.98 1.14
CA GLU A 201 -15.70 4.53 1.05
C GLU A 201 -14.37 3.80 0.76
N LYS A 202 -13.58 4.31 -0.19
CA LYS A 202 -12.26 3.71 -0.49
C LYS A 202 -11.26 3.93 0.64
N HIS A 203 -11.33 5.05 1.35
CA HIS A 203 -10.49 5.29 2.52
C HIS A 203 -10.85 4.33 3.67
N ASP A 204 -12.13 4.15 3.95
CA ASP A 204 -12.62 3.20 4.97
C ASP A 204 -12.26 1.76 4.60
N THR A 205 -12.42 1.39 3.32
CA THR A 205 -12.00 0.08 2.80
C THR A 205 -10.49 -0.12 2.95
N LEU A 206 -9.68 0.91 2.71
CA LEU A 206 -8.22 0.86 2.89
C LEU A 206 -7.86 0.69 4.37
N TYR A 207 -8.60 1.36 5.26
CA TYR A 207 -8.43 1.20 6.70
C TYR A 207 -8.74 -0.23 7.15
N SER A 208 -9.84 -0.82 6.67
CA SER A 208 -10.16 -2.24 6.92
C SER A 208 -9.06 -3.17 6.42
N ALA A 209 -8.54 -2.93 5.20
CA ALA A 209 -7.43 -3.70 4.64
C ALA A 209 -6.19 -3.62 5.53
N PHE A 210 -5.79 -2.42 5.92
CA PHE A 210 -4.66 -2.20 6.81
C PHE A 210 -4.83 -2.93 8.14
N VAL A 211 -6.00 -2.84 8.76
CA VAL A 211 -6.31 -3.50 10.03
C VAL A 211 -6.16 -5.02 9.91
N GLU A 212 -6.75 -5.63 8.88
CA GLU A 212 -6.70 -7.09 8.69
C GLU A 212 -5.28 -7.58 8.32
N TYR A 213 -4.57 -6.88 7.44
CA TYR A 213 -3.19 -7.22 7.10
C TYR A 213 -2.26 -7.09 8.32
N TYR A 214 -2.43 -6.03 9.12
CA TYR A 214 -1.60 -5.83 10.29
C TYR A 214 -1.86 -6.86 11.38
N LYS A 215 -3.13 -7.24 11.60
CA LYS A 215 -3.49 -8.34 12.50
C LYS A 215 -2.92 -9.67 12.03
N ALA A 216 -3.02 -9.99 10.74
CA ALA A 216 -2.40 -11.18 10.18
C ALA A 216 -0.88 -11.19 10.41
N TRP A 217 -0.20 -10.05 10.23
CA TRP A 217 1.22 -9.94 10.53
C TRP A 217 1.54 -10.12 12.02
N LEU A 218 0.73 -9.57 12.93
CA LEU A 218 0.87 -9.76 14.37
C LEU A 218 0.73 -11.24 14.77
N GLU A 219 -0.23 -11.95 14.18
CA GLU A 219 -0.39 -13.40 14.39
C GLU A 219 0.84 -14.19 13.94
N LEU A 220 1.43 -13.84 12.79
CA LEU A 220 2.65 -14.47 12.29
C LEU A 220 3.84 -14.26 13.24
N ILE A 221 4.07 -13.02 13.72
CA ILE A 221 5.22 -12.74 14.61
C ILE A 221 5.04 -13.33 16.01
N ASP A 222 3.80 -13.44 16.51
CA ASP A 222 3.52 -14.10 17.78
C ASP A 222 3.90 -15.58 17.74
N GLN A 223 3.53 -16.26 16.65
CA GLN A 223 3.81 -17.67 16.42
C GLN A 223 5.25 -17.96 15.96
N ALA A 224 6.00 -16.93 15.57
CA ALA A 224 7.36 -17.10 15.08
C ALA A 224 8.31 -17.58 16.17
N GLU A 225 9.01 -18.67 15.88
CA GLU A 225 10.10 -19.21 16.69
C GLU A 225 11.45 -18.73 16.14
N GLU A 226 12.47 -18.72 17.00
CA GLU A 226 13.82 -18.38 16.57
C GLU A 226 14.36 -19.44 15.61
N THR A 227 14.92 -18.99 14.49
CA THR A 227 15.57 -19.87 13.51
C THR A 227 16.99 -20.21 13.93
N ASP A 228 17.58 -21.28 13.36
CA ASP A 228 18.96 -21.65 13.65
C ASP A 228 19.98 -20.63 13.12
N ALA A 229 21.23 -20.70 13.60
CA ALA A 229 22.28 -19.74 13.27
C ALA A 229 22.54 -19.57 11.77
N SER A 230 22.43 -20.64 10.97
CA SER A 230 22.62 -20.54 9.51
C SER A 230 21.48 -19.79 8.85
N GLN A 231 20.25 -20.07 9.29
CA GLN A 231 19.06 -19.38 8.80
C GLN A 231 19.02 -17.91 9.26
N ILE A 232 19.50 -17.60 10.47
CA ILE A 232 19.66 -16.22 10.96
C ILE A 232 20.53 -15.41 10.00
N MET A 233 21.66 -15.96 9.56
CA MET A 233 22.54 -15.30 8.60
C MET A 233 21.82 -15.05 7.25
N CYS A 234 21.06 -16.04 6.77
CA CYS A 234 20.25 -15.89 5.56
C CYS A 234 19.16 -14.82 5.71
N ASN A 235 18.47 -14.77 6.85
CA ASN A 235 17.44 -13.79 7.16
C ASN A 235 18.02 -12.37 7.23
N GLN A 236 19.17 -12.22 7.88
CA GLN A 236 19.88 -10.95 7.99
C GLN A 236 20.28 -10.43 6.60
N GLU A 237 20.88 -11.27 5.76
CA GLU A 237 21.25 -10.94 4.39
C GLU A 237 20.03 -10.57 3.53
N ALA A 238 18.93 -11.31 3.66
CA ALA A 238 17.69 -11.04 2.93
C ALA A 238 17.06 -9.70 3.33
N GLN A 239 17.04 -9.40 4.64
CA GLN A 239 16.56 -8.11 5.14
C GLN A 239 17.47 -6.97 4.69
N HIS A 240 18.79 -7.15 4.75
CA HIS A 240 19.76 -6.18 4.28
C HIS A 240 19.55 -5.88 2.78
N LYS A 241 19.45 -6.91 1.94
CA LYS A 241 19.16 -6.77 0.49
C LYS A 241 17.87 -5.97 0.23
N TYR A 242 16.81 -6.21 0.99
CA TYR A 242 15.56 -5.46 0.89
C TYR A 242 15.75 -3.98 1.23
N LEU A 243 16.43 -3.67 2.34
CA LEU A 243 16.70 -2.29 2.77
C LEU A 243 17.56 -1.56 1.74
N THR A 244 18.62 -2.20 1.24
CA THR A 244 19.51 -1.66 0.20
C THR A 244 18.73 -1.35 -1.08
N TRP A 245 17.83 -2.24 -1.51
CA TRP A 245 16.97 -1.99 -2.67
C TRP A 245 16.07 -0.77 -2.48
N ARG A 246 15.35 -0.72 -1.36
CA ARG A 246 14.40 0.36 -1.09
C ARG A 246 15.11 1.70 -0.93
N ALA A 247 16.21 1.77 -0.18
CA ALA A 247 16.97 3.00 0.00
C ALA A 247 17.58 3.57 -1.29
N GLU A 248 17.74 2.76 -2.32
CA GLU A 248 18.23 3.22 -3.62
C GLU A 248 17.07 3.56 -4.59
N LYS A 249 16.03 2.70 -4.66
CA LYS A 249 15.05 2.72 -5.75
C LYS A 249 13.61 3.08 -5.35
N ASP A 250 13.34 3.34 -4.08
CA ASP A 250 11.99 3.69 -3.61
C ASP A 250 11.44 4.95 -4.32
N PRO A 251 10.18 4.92 -4.78
CA PRO A 251 9.59 6.02 -5.53
C PRO A 251 9.37 7.30 -4.71
N GLY A 252 9.29 7.20 -3.38
CA GLY A 252 9.02 8.31 -2.47
C GLY A 252 10.17 9.32 -2.33
N HIS A 253 11.41 8.95 -2.72
CA HIS A 253 12.58 9.81 -2.53
C HIS A 253 12.45 11.19 -3.17
N GLY A 254 11.81 11.29 -4.34
CA GLY A 254 11.60 12.57 -5.02
C GLY A 254 10.73 13.53 -4.22
N ILE A 255 9.71 13.01 -3.50
CA ILE A 255 8.84 13.81 -2.64
C ILE A 255 9.64 14.34 -1.45
N LEU A 256 10.44 13.49 -0.79
CA LEU A 256 11.27 13.89 0.34
C LEU A 256 12.31 14.95 -0.06
N LYS A 257 13.01 14.76 -1.18
CA LYS A 257 13.98 15.75 -1.69
C LYS A 257 13.33 17.11 -1.93
N ARG A 258 12.11 17.14 -2.47
CA ARG A 258 11.35 18.38 -2.67
C ARG A 258 10.96 19.05 -1.34
N LEU A 259 10.55 18.26 -0.35
CA LEU A 259 10.07 18.78 0.95
C LEU A 259 11.21 19.28 1.85
N ILE A 260 12.27 18.48 2.01
CA ILE A 260 13.33 18.71 3.01
C ILE A 260 14.73 18.88 2.40
N GLY A 261 14.88 18.68 1.10
CA GLY A 261 16.16 18.80 0.40
C GLY A 261 16.97 17.53 0.33
N ASP A 262 17.98 17.51 -0.56
CA ASP A 262 18.76 16.31 -0.84
C ASP A 262 19.49 15.74 0.38
N THR A 263 20.20 16.57 1.14
CA THR A 263 21.00 16.10 2.29
C THR A 263 20.13 15.46 3.37
N LEU A 264 19.06 16.15 3.78
CA LEU A 264 18.14 15.63 4.80
C LEU A 264 17.33 14.45 4.28
N ALA A 265 16.92 14.45 3.02
CA ALA A 265 16.23 13.31 2.43
C ALA A 265 17.13 12.06 2.39
N LYS A 266 18.42 12.21 2.05
CA LYS A 266 19.37 11.10 2.06
C LYS A 266 19.59 10.55 3.48
N ASP A 267 19.77 11.42 4.47
CA ASP A 267 19.90 11.01 5.89
C ASP A 267 18.63 10.29 6.36
N LEU A 268 17.44 10.86 6.10
CA LEU A 268 16.16 10.26 6.51
C LEU A 268 15.92 8.90 5.84
N VAL A 269 16.21 8.77 4.56
CA VAL A 269 16.04 7.50 3.82
C VAL A 269 16.95 6.43 4.40
N ARG A 270 18.25 6.71 4.52
CA ARG A 270 19.25 5.72 4.92
C ARG A 270 19.17 5.39 6.42
N ASN A 271 19.09 6.41 7.26
CA ASN A 271 19.31 6.27 8.70
C ASN A 271 18.01 6.14 9.50
N PHE A 272 16.84 6.37 8.88
CA PHE A 272 15.54 6.19 9.52
C PHE A 272 14.65 5.20 8.76
N LEU A 273 14.21 5.53 7.53
CA LEU A 273 13.24 4.70 6.80
C LEU A 273 13.74 3.27 6.54
N PHE A 274 15.04 3.17 6.20
CA PHE A 274 15.73 1.92 5.92
C PHE A 274 16.94 1.72 6.84
N ASN A 275 16.84 2.16 8.10
CA ASN A 275 17.86 1.86 9.11
C ASN A 275 18.12 0.34 9.18
N GLY A 276 19.40 -0.05 9.24
CA GLY A 276 19.87 -1.43 9.13
C GLY A 276 20.82 -1.64 7.95
N ILE A 277 20.94 -0.70 7.00
CA ILE A 277 21.85 -0.85 5.84
C ILE A 277 23.31 -0.87 6.26
N ASP A 278 23.69 -0.10 7.28
CA ASP A 278 25.07 -0.05 7.74
C ASP A 278 25.37 -1.11 8.81
N GLU A 279 24.31 -1.67 9.42
CA GLU A 279 24.42 -2.56 10.57
C GLU A 279 24.19 -4.05 10.23
N LEU A 280 23.33 -4.37 9.26
CA LEU A 280 22.96 -5.75 8.92
C LEU A 280 23.89 -6.38 7.88
N GLY A 281 24.67 -5.59 7.14
CA GLY A 281 25.56 -6.14 6.11
C GLY A 281 26.54 -5.10 5.57
N SER A 282 27.47 -5.57 4.74
CA SER A 282 28.51 -4.74 4.13
C SER A 282 28.41 -4.64 2.60
N LYS A 283 27.52 -5.43 1.97
CA LYS A 283 27.30 -5.42 0.52
C LYS A 283 26.65 -4.12 0.06
N GLY A 284 27.20 -3.51 -0.99
CA GLY A 284 26.61 -2.37 -1.65
C GLY A 284 25.43 -2.75 -2.56
N PHE A 285 24.74 -1.74 -3.09
CA PHE A 285 23.63 -1.95 -4.02
C PHE A 285 24.02 -2.76 -5.26
N LEU A 286 25.19 -2.48 -5.85
CA LEU A 286 25.67 -3.20 -7.04
C LEU A 286 26.16 -4.62 -6.77
N ASP A 287 26.37 -5.00 -5.50
CA ASP A 287 26.68 -6.39 -5.14
C ASP A 287 25.42 -7.26 -5.20
N TYR A 288 24.27 -6.70 -4.82
CA TYR A 288 22.97 -7.38 -4.92
C TYR A 288 22.30 -7.25 -6.29
N PHE A 289 22.50 -6.12 -6.96
CA PHE A 289 21.82 -5.76 -8.20
C PHE A 289 22.83 -5.34 -9.27
N PRO A 290 23.74 -6.25 -9.70
CA PRO A 290 24.81 -5.93 -10.65
C PRO A 290 24.30 -5.43 -12.01
N GLN A 291 23.06 -5.78 -12.39
CA GLN A 291 22.41 -5.30 -13.62
C GLN A 291 22.19 -3.78 -13.67
N TYR A 292 22.34 -3.09 -12.54
CA TYR A 292 22.29 -1.62 -12.46
C TYR A 292 23.67 -0.95 -12.63
N ARG A 293 24.74 -1.71 -12.85
CA ARG A 293 26.08 -1.14 -13.00
C ARG A 293 26.20 -0.41 -14.35
N CYS A 294 26.57 0.86 -14.30
CA CYS A 294 26.99 1.63 -15.47
C CYS A 294 28.44 1.28 -15.85
N ASP A 295 28.85 1.63 -17.08
CA ASP A 295 30.21 1.39 -17.58
C ASP A 295 31.30 2.07 -16.73
N ASP A 296 30.97 3.19 -16.08
CA ASP A 296 31.85 3.94 -15.17
C ASP A 296 31.88 3.37 -13.73
N GLY A 297 31.18 2.26 -13.49
CA GLY A 297 31.07 1.60 -12.19
C GLY A 297 30.03 2.20 -11.25
N THR A 298 29.31 3.25 -11.64
CA THR A 298 28.26 3.87 -10.82
C THR A 298 26.92 3.12 -10.91
N VAL A 299 25.97 3.49 -10.06
CA VAL A 299 24.60 2.96 -10.09
C VAL A 299 23.79 3.70 -11.14
N ASN A 300 23.17 2.95 -12.06
CA ASN A 300 22.26 3.51 -13.06
C ASN A 300 21.09 4.24 -12.39
N GLU A 301 20.89 5.51 -12.74
CA GLU A 301 19.86 6.36 -12.16
C GLU A 301 18.42 5.91 -12.49
N LYS A 302 18.24 5.11 -13.54
CA LYS A 302 16.92 4.55 -13.86
C LYS A 302 16.39 3.77 -12.67
N ARG A 303 15.08 3.90 -12.43
CA ARG A 303 14.38 3.10 -11.41
C ARG A 303 14.33 1.62 -11.79
N SER A 304 14.20 1.35 -13.09
CA SER A 304 14.03 0.01 -13.66
C SER A 304 14.95 -0.14 -14.87
N ILE A 305 15.70 -1.22 -14.92
CA ILE A 305 16.50 -1.63 -16.08
C ILE A 305 15.64 -2.47 -17.03
N ILE A 306 14.75 -3.31 -16.47
CA ILE A 306 13.81 -4.14 -17.24
C ILE A 306 12.68 -3.29 -17.85
N GLY A 307 12.27 -2.23 -17.14
CA GLY A 307 11.12 -1.41 -17.46
C GLY A 307 9.87 -1.78 -16.65
N ARG A 308 8.78 -1.06 -16.92
CA ARG A 308 7.50 -1.31 -16.24
C ARG A 308 6.69 -2.36 -16.98
N SER A 309 6.21 -3.37 -16.25
CA SER A 309 5.42 -4.49 -16.78
C SER A 309 4.23 -4.79 -15.85
N PHE A 310 3.49 -5.87 -16.13
CA PHE A 310 2.36 -6.39 -15.34
C PHE A 310 1.17 -5.41 -15.32
N ASP A 311 0.56 -5.21 -16.49
CA ASP A 311 -0.70 -4.46 -16.63
C ASP A 311 -1.85 -5.07 -15.81
N ASN A 312 -1.80 -6.38 -15.59
CA ASN A 312 -2.71 -7.13 -14.73
C ASN A 312 -1.95 -7.71 -13.51
N ARG A 313 -2.71 -8.10 -12.47
CA ARG A 313 -2.16 -8.78 -11.29
C ARG A 313 -1.39 -10.04 -11.73
N PRO A 314 -0.11 -10.21 -11.33
CA PRO A 314 0.72 -11.31 -11.82
C PRO A 314 0.63 -12.58 -10.97
N TRP A 315 -0.36 -12.65 -10.05
CA TRP A 315 -0.70 -13.85 -9.30
C TRP A 315 -2.16 -14.20 -9.53
N ASP A 316 -2.46 -15.50 -9.61
CA ASP A 316 -3.84 -15.99 -9.63
C ASP A 316 -4.46 -16.04 -8.21
N GLU A 317 -5.69 -16.53 -8.11
CA GLU A 317 -6.45 -16.64 -6.86
C GLU A 317 -5.83 -17.62 -5.85
N SER A 318 -5.01 -18.56 -6.32
CA SER A 318 -4.25 -19.49 -5.47
C SER A 318 -2.89 -18.92 -5.04
N GLY A 319 -2.51 -17.76 -5.58
CA GLY A 319 -1.23 -17.12 -5.32
C GLY A 319 -0.10 -17.66 -6.18
N GLU A 320 -0.40 -18.44 -7.22
CA GLU A 320 0.60 -18.87 -8.19
C GLU A 320 0.99 -17.73 -9.12
N PHE A 321 2.29 -17.61 -9.36
CA PHE A 321 2.82 -16.55 -10.21
C PHE A 321 2.55 -16.88 -11.68
N ILE A 322 1.74 -16.05 -12.34
CA ILE A 322 1.33 -16.20 -13.74
C ILE A 322 1.91 -15.09 -14.63
N GLY A 323 2.87 -14.32 -14.12
CA GLY A 323 3.51 -13.25 -14.86
C GLY A 323 4.33 -13.77 -16.05
N ASN A 324 3.89 -13.46 -17.27
CA ASN A 324 4.65 -13.73 -18.50
C ASN A 324 5.90 -12.84 -18.59
N GLY A 325 6.99 -13.28 -17.95
CA GLY A 325 8.27 -12.58 -18.01
C GLY A 325 9.44 -13.51 -17.76
N LYS A 326 10.03 -14.06 -18.83
CA LYS A 326 11.33 -14.78 -18.79
C LYS A 326 12.49 -13.92 -18.24
N ASN A 327 12.28 -12.62 -18.02
CA ASN A 327 13.29 -11.65 -17.61
C ASN A 327 13.29 -11.29 -16.11
N LEU A 328 12.37 -11.84 -15.29
CA LEU A 328 12.44 -11.64 -13.83
C LEU A 328 13.50 -12.53 -13.14
N LEU A 329 13.94 -13.57 -13.84
CA LEU A 329 14.79 -14.68 -13.34
C LEU A 329 16.30 -14.42 -13.46
N HIS A 330 16.70 -13.20 -13.82
CA HIS A 330 18.11 -12.78 -13.84
C HIS A 330 18.33 -11.54 -12.95
#